data_AF-R5AC15-F1
#
_entry.id   AF-R5AC15-F1
#
_cell.length_a   1.000
_cell.length_b   1.000
_cell.length_c   1.000
_cell.angle_alpha   90.00
_cell.angle_beta   90.00
_cell.angle_gamma   90.00
#
_symmetry.space_group_name_H-M   'P 1'
#
loop_
_entity.id
_entity.type
_entity.pdbx_description
1 polymer ?
#
loop_
_entity_poly.entity_id
_entity_poly.type
_entity_poly.pdbx_seq_one_letter_code
_entity_poly.pdbx_strand_id
1 'polypeptide(L)'
;MNTPLHIAPGSADLEEVLQWPGNKILMKSGRQMPEVLKEIEHYGSLSKSSMVQNCGLPEERVFSDLSAESPKETTGYFATVIVKE
;
A
#
# COMPACT_ATOMS: atom_id res chain seq x y z
N MET A 1 -1.02 21.92 -6.59
CA MET A 1 -0.37 21.76 -5.27
C MET A 1 0.87 20.90 -5.50
N ASN A 2 2.01 21.29 -4.94
CA ASN A 2 3.25 20.50 -5.00
C ASN A 2 3.42 19.74 -3.67
N THR A 3 2.51 18.81 -3.38
CA THR A 3 2.68 17.89 -2.25
C THR A 3 3.67 16.80 -2.64
N PRO A 4 4.56 16.38 -1.72
CA PRO A 4 5.56 15.38 -2.03
C PRO A 4 4.94 14.00 -2.28
N LEU A 5 5.68 13.16 -3.00
CA LEU A 5 5.40 11.74 -3.15
C LEU A 5 6.47 10.98 -2.37
N HIS A 6 6.04 10.21 -1.37
CA HIS A 6 6.93 9.40 -0.55
C HIS A 6 6.96 7.96 -1.05
N ILE A 7 8.15 7.38 -1.15
CA ILE A 7 8.33 5.96 -1.49
C ILE A 7 9.08 5.31 -0.34
N ALA A 8 8.48 4.30 0.27
CA ALA A 8 9.03 3.57 1.42
C ALA A 8 8.83 2.06 1.24
N PRO A 9 9.66 1.20 1.85
CA PRO A 9 9.33 -0.21 1.93
C PRO A 9 8.16 -0.42 2.91
N GLY A 10 7.35 -1.46 2.69
CA GLY A 10 6.30 -1.86 3.64
C GLY A 10 6.82 -2.24 5.04
N SER A 11 8.15 -2.43 5.17
CA SER A 11 8.86 -2.68 6.42
C SER A 11 9.47 -1.46 7.09
N ALA A 12 9.15 -0.26 6.62
CA ALA A 12 9.48 0.97 7.33
C ALA A 12 8.62 1.12 8.60
N ASP A 13 8.92 2.15 9.40
CA ASP A 13 7.99 2.61 10.43
C ASP A 13 6.75 3.22 9.74
N LEU A 14 5.69 2.42 9.61
CA LEU A 14 4.49 2.81 8.85
C LEU A 14 3.67 3.88 9.57
N GLU A 15 3.69 3.90 10.90
CA GLU A 15 3.05 4.96 11.68
C GLU A 15 3.65 6.31 11.31
N GLU A 16 4.99 6.41 11.29
CA GLU A 16 5.68 7.65 10.90
C GLU A 16 5.42 8.01 9.43
N VAL A 17 5.61 7.05 8.52
CA VAL A 17 5.50 7.27 7.07
C VAL A 17 4.09 7.70 6.65
N LEU A 18 3.05 7.12 7.25
CA LEU A 18 1.67 7.43 6.90
C LEU A 18 1.25 8.84 7.35
N GLN A 19 1.94 9.41 8.35
CA GLN A 19 1.71 10.78 8.82
C GLN A 19 2.43 11.85 7.97
N TRP A 20 3.36 11.47 7.09
CA TRP A 20 4.00 12.43 6.19
C TRP A 20 2.97 13.05 5.22
N PRO A 21 3.11 14.36 4.91
CA PRO A 21 2.19 15.02 3.99
C PRO A 21 2.36 14.47 2.56
N GLY A 22 1.27 14.39 1.81
CA GLY A 22 1.25 13.88 0.44
C GLY A 22 0.99 12.37 0.33
N ASN A 23 1.17 11.85 -0.89
CA ASN A 23 0.86 10.46 -1.20
C ASN A 23 2.03 9.54 -0.83
N LYS A 24 1.73 8.29 -0.50
CA LYS A 24 2.71 7.27 -0.12
C LYS A 24 2.65 6.09 -1.08
N ILE A 25 3.82 5.59 -1.45
CA ILE A 25 4.01 4.36 -2.21
C ILE A 25 4.78 3.38 -1.31
N LEU A 26 4.09 2.34 -0.84
CA LEU A 26 4.70 1.28 -0.03
C LEU A 26 5.10 0.13 -0.94
N MET A 27 6.40 -0.07 -1.11
CA MET A 27 6.97 -1.13 -1.96
C MET A 27 7.32 -2.37 -1.15
N LYS A 28 7.40 -3.53 -1.81
CA LYS A 28 7.84 -4.81 -1.19
C LYS A 28 6.94 -5.22 -0.02
N SER A 29 5.67 -4.82 -0.05
CA SER A 29 4.71 -5.00 1.05
C SER A 29 4.21 -6.43 1.19
N GLY A 30 4.44 -7.31 0.20
CA GLY A 30 3.80 -8.63 0.13
C GLY A 30 3.97 -9.51 1.37
N ARG A 31 5.15 -9.49 2.02
CA ARG A 31 5.40 -10.27 3.26
C ARG A 31 4.76 -9.68 4.51
N GLN A 32 4.45 -8.40 4.50
CA GLN A 32 3.93 -7.66 5.65
C GLN A 32 2.53 -7.10 5.38
N MET A 33 1.84 -7.63 4.37
CA MET A 33 0.58 -7.09 3.89
C MET A 33 -0.49 -6.97 4.99
N PRO A 34 -0.67 -7.94 5.90
CA PRO A 34 -1.63 -7.78 6.99
C PRO A 34 -1.33 -6.56 7.88
N GLU A 35 -0.06 -6.34 8.22
CA GLU A 35 0.34 -5.17 9.02
C GLU A 35 0.20 -3.87 8.22
N VAL A 36 0.60 -3.87 6.93
CA VAL A 36 0.42 -2.72 6.04
C VAL A 36 -1.05 -2.29 5.96
N LEU A 37 -1.97 -3.24 5.80
CA LEU A 37 -3.41 -2.95 5.77
C LEU A 37 -3.91 -2.38 7.09
N LYS A 38 -3.49 -2.97 8.22
CA LYS A 38 -3.83 -2.48 9.57
C LYS A 38 -3.34 -1.06 9.81
N GLU A 39 -2.11 -0.75 9.44
CA GLU A 39 -1.55 0.59 9.63
C GLU A 39 -2.20 1.63 8.71
N ILE A 40 -2.55 1.24 7.47
CA ILE A 40 -3.33 2.11 6.57
C ILE A 40 -4.74 2.36 7.11
N GLU A 41 -5.38 1.37 7.72
CA GLU A 41 -6.69 1.54 8.37
C GLU A 41 -6.61 2.54 9.53
N HIS A 42 -5.51 2.53 10.28
CA HIS A 42 -5.34 3.39 11.45
C HIS A 42 -4.89 4.82 11.12
N TYR A 43 -3.86 4.96 10.28
CA TYR A 43 -3.18 6.24 10.01
C TYR A 43 -3.45 6.81 8.61
N GLY A 44 -4.10 6.04 7.74
CA GLY A 44 -4.41 6.44 6.37
C GLY A 44 -5.89 6.26 6.03
N SER A 45 -6.16 5.68 4.87
CA SER A 45 -7.52 5.36 4.45
C SER A 45 -7.52 4.21 3.45
N LEU A 46 -8.08 3.07 3.83
CA LEU A 46 -8.20 1.91 2.94
C LEU A 46 -9.03 2.23 1.68
N SER A 47 -10.11 3.02 1.80
CA SER A 47 -10.97 3.40 0.69
C SER A 47 -10.33 4.39 -0.31
N LYS A 48 -9.26 5.07 0.10
CA LYS A 48 -8.42 5.89 -0.79
C LYS A 48 -7.13 5.19 -1.21
N SER A 49 -6.93 3.94 -0.80
CA SER A 49 -5.72 3.19 -1.06
C SER A 49 -5.95 2.09 -2.09
N SER A 50 -4.93 1.83 -2.88
CA SER A 50 -4.94 0.81 -3.92
C SER A 50 -3.67 -0.03 -3.87
N MET A 51 -3.71 -1.22 -4.44
CA MET A 51 -2.54 -2.09 -4.54
C MET A 51 -2.47 -2.70 -5.93
N VAL A 52 -1.26 -2.88 -6.44
CA VAL A 52 -0.99 -3.74 -7.59
C VAL A 52 0.00 -4.84 -7.20
N GLN A 53 -0.29 -6.06 -7.64
CA GLN A 53 0.60 -7.20 -7.55
C GLN A 53 1.07 -7.60 -8.93
N ASN A 54 2.33 -8.03 -9.03
CA ASN A 54 2.91 -8.55 -10.28
C ASN A 54 2.67 -7.60 -11.47
N CYS A 55 2.81 -6.29 -11.25
CA CYS A 55 2.54 -5.27 -12.27
C CYS A 55 3.37 -5.53 -13.54
N GLY A 56 2.70 -5.68 -14.68
CA GLY A 56 3.29 -5.98 -15.99
C GLY A 56 3.79 -7.44 -16.14
N LEU A 57 3.52 -8.31 -15.17
CA LEU A 57 3.91 -9.71 -15.16
C LEU A 57 2.69 -10.63 -15.28
N PRO A 58 2.88 -11.93 -15.59
CA PRO A 58 1.82 -12.92 -15.43
C PRO A 58 1.25 -12.89 -14.01
N GLU A 59 -0.06 -13.13 -13.89
CA GLU A 59 -0.81 -13.05 -12.62
C GLU A 59 -0.84 -11.63 -12.00
N GLU A 60 -0.82 -10.58 -12.82
CA GLU A 60 -1.12 -9.22 -12.37
C GLU A 60 -2.49 -9.18 -11.69
N ARG A 61 -2.54 -8.54 -10.52
CA ARG A 61 -3.81 -8.26 -9.82
C ARG A 61 -3.83 -6.83 -9.34
N VAL A 62 -4.93 -6.14 -9.60
CA VAL A 62 -5.15 -4.75 -9.21
C VAL A 62 -6.30 -4.70 -8.20
N PHE A 63 -6.04 -4.07 -7.07
CA PHE A 63 -6.99 -3.80 -6.00
C PHE A 63 -7.18 -2.28 -5.95
N SER A 64 -8.25 -1.80 -6.58
CA SER A 64 -8.48 -0.36 -6.75
C SER A 64 -8.92 0.34 -5.46
N ASP A 65 -9.51 -0.43 -4.54
CA ASP A 65 -10.03 0.01 -3.24
C ASP A 65 -9.79 -1.12 -2.21
N LEU A 66 -8.88 -0.87 -1.27
CA LEU A 66 -8.50 -1.86 -0.25
C LEU A 66 -9.55 -2.05 0.85
N SER A 67 -10.56 -1.18 0.93
CA SER A 67 -11.71 -1.35 1.82
C SER A 67 -12.78 -2.27 1.22
N ALA A 68 -12.88 -2.33 -0.11
CA ALA A 68 -13.85 -3.15 -0.82
C ALA A 68 -13.33 -4.58 -1.08
N GLU A 69 -12.03 -4.71 -1.38
CA GLU A 69 -11.39 -5.99 -1.63
C GLU A 69 -10.02 -6.05 -0.95
N SER A 70 -9.91 -6.87 0.10
CA SER A 70 -8.65 -7.05 0.81
C SER A 70 -7.81 -8.15 0.13
N PRO A 71 -6.54 -7.87 -0.18
CA PRO A 71 -5.67 -8.88 -0.74
C PRO A 71 -5.38 -9.99 0.29
N LYS A 72 -5.47 -11.26 -0.15
CA LYS A 72 -5.23 -12.43 0.70
C LYS A 72 -3.75 -12.58 1.06
N GLU A 73 -3.47 -13.23 2.20
CA GLU A 73 -2.14 -13.36 2.84
C GLU A 73 -1.00 -13.81 1.91
N THR A 74 -1.28 -14.56 0.85
CA THR A 74 -0.28 -14.94 -0.16
C THR A 74 -0.07 -13.86 -1.21
N THR A 75 0.01 -12.59 -0.79
CA THR A 75 0.41 -11.52 -1.69
C THR A 75 1.84 -11.77 -2.16
N GLY A 76 2.01 -12.12 -3.45
CA GLY A 76 3.30 -12.42 -4.05
C GLY A 76 4.37 -11.37 -3.75
N TYR A 77 5.65 -11.77 -3.88
CA TYR A 77 6.82 -10.94 -3.54
C TYR A 77 6.77 -9.52 -4.14
N PHE A 78 6.15 -9.35 -5.32
CA PHE A 78 5.94 -8.07 -5.97
C PHE A 78 4.55 -7.51 -5.67
N ALA A 79 4.43 -6.77 -4.56
CA ALA A 79 3.26 -5.96 -4.23
C ALA A 79 3.67 -4.51 -3.95
N THR A 80 2.92 -3.58 -4.53
CA THR A 80 3.06 -2.12 -4.32
C THR A 80 1.72 -1.56 -3.90
N VAL A 81 1.69 -0.85 -2.77
CA VAL A 81 0.50 -0.18 -2.23
C VAL A 81 0.65 1.33 -2.44
N ILE A 82 -0.44 1.97 -2.85
CA ILE A 82 -0.54 3.42 -3.07
C ILE A 82 -1.56 3.93 -2.05
N VAL A 83 -1.13 4.81 -1.16
CA VAL A 83 -1.99 5.47 -0.16
C VAL A 83 -2.14 6.93 -0.57
N LYS A 84 -3.37 7.33 -0.90
CA LYS A 84 -3.70 8.72 -1.23
C LYS A 84 -4.19 9.47 0.00
N GLU A 85 -3.74 10.71 0.13
CA GLU A 85 -4.27 11.69 1.11
C GLU A 85 -5.60 12.28 0.62
#